data_AF-A0A2G5B673-F1
#
_entry.id   AF-A0A2G5B673-F1
#
_cell.length_a   1.000
_cell.length_b   1.000
_cell.length_c   1.000
_cell.angle_alpha   90.00
_cell.angle_beta   90.00
_cell.angle_gamma   90.00
#
_symmetry.space_group_name_H-M   'P 1'
#
loop_
_entity.id
_entity.type
_entity.pdbx_description
1 polymer ?
#
loop_
_entity_poly.entity_id
_entity_poly.type
_entity_poly.pdbx_seq_one_letter_code
_entity_poly.pdbx_strand_id
1 'polypeptide(L)'
;MEKSEKPKIMSDSEIEWESTKLGAMVGVCSLFIASVLGGKALGLSNRVNAYSSVATGAVTGYMWHGFTRQAYQKKRHQLLAEASAKGIIPDF
;
A
#
# COMPACT_ATOMS: atom_id res chain seq x y z
N MET A 1 15.94 -11.55 25.84
CA MET A 1 16.62 -11.61 24.53
C MET A 1 15.91 -10.63 23.62
N GLU A 2 16.39 -9.39 23.59
CA GLU A 2 15.89 -8.38 22.68
C GLU A 2 16.41 -8.76 21.30
N LYS A 3 15.52 -9.25 20.43
CA LYS A 3 15.84 -9.52 19.04
C LYS A 3 16.14 -8.16 18.42
N SER A 4 17.41 -7.76 18.42
CA SER A 4 17.90 -6.65 17.63
C SER A 4 17.75 -7.06 16.16
N GLU A 5 16.53 -7.02 15.65
CA GLU A 5 16.24 -7.13 14.23
C GLU A 5 16.91 -5.91 13.61
N LYS A 6 18.13 -6.11 13.09
CA LYS A 6 18.74 -5.15 12.17
C LYS A 6 17.63 -4.77 11.18
N PRO A 7 17.36 -3.47 10.98
CA PRO A 7 16.23 -3.07 10.16
C PRO A 7 16.40 -3.67 8.77
N LYS A 8 15.57 -4.67 8.45
CA LYS A 8 15.66 -5.41 7.19
C LYS A 8 15.41 -4.41 6.06
N ILE A 9 16.42 -4.23 5.21
CA ILE A 9 16.31 -3.38 4.04
C ILE A 9 15.55 -4.20 3.00
N MET A 10 14.27 -3.87 2.77
CA MET A 10 13.47 -4.56 1.77
C MET A 10 14.04 -4.34 0.37
N SER A 11 14.11 -5.43 -0.40
CA SER A 11 14.42 -5.41 -1.82
C SER A 11 13.27 -4.79 -2.64
N ASP A 12 13.55 -4.38 -3.89
CA ASP A 12 12.52 -3.75 -4.71
C ASP A 12 11.33 -4.67 -5.01
N SER A 13 11.56 -5.98 -5.14
CA SER A 13 10.51 -6.99 -5.32
C SER A 13 9.64 -7.16 -4.07
N GLU A 14 10.24 -7.11 -2.87
CA GLU A 14 9.49 -7.14 -1.61
C GLU A 14 8.66 -5.88 -1.42
N ILE A 15 9.22 -4.71 -1.74
CA ILE A 15 8.49 -3.44 -1.70
C ILE A 15 7.30 -3.45 -2.67
N GLU A 16 7.52 -3.95 -3.89
CA GLU A 16 6.47 -4.06 -4.90
C GLU A 16 5.38 -5.04 -4.49
N TRP A 17 5.76 -6.20 -3.94
CA TRP A 17 4.83 -7.21 -3.44
C TRP A 17 3.98 -6.68 -2.28
N GLU A 18 4.60 -6.12 -1.25
CA GLU A 18 3.88 -5.57 -0.09
C GLU A 18 2.98 -4.40 -0.49
N SER A 19 3.46 -3.52 -1.37
CA SER A 19 2.66 -2.40 -1.88
C SER A 19 1.48 -2.88 -2.71
N THR A 20 1.65 -3.92 -3.52
CA THR A 20 0.57 -4.53 -4.32
C THR A 20 -0.47 -5.18 -3.43
N LYS A 21 -0.04 -5.93 -2.41
CA LYS A 21 -0.91 -6.57 -1.44
C LYS A 21 -1.74 -5.54 -0.66
N LEU A 22 -1.09 -4.48 -0.15
CA LEU A 22 -1.77 -3.42 0.59
C LEU A 22 -2.72 -2.64 -0.33
N GLY A 23 -2.28 -2.29 -1.54
CA GLY A 23 -3.13 -1.65 -2.54
C GLY A 23 -4.37 -2.48 -2.88
N ALA A 24 -4.20 -3.79 -3.13
CA ALA A 24 -5.31 -4.70 -3.42
C ALA A 24 -6.28 -4.80 -2.23
N MET A 25 -5.76 -4.96 -1.00
CA MET A 25 -6.59 -5.04 0.20
C MET A 25 -7.43 -3.78 0.39
N VAL A 26 -6.80 -2.61 0.33
CA VAL A 26 -7.50 -1.33 0.50
C VAL A 26 -8.50 -1.11 -0.64
N GLY A 27 -8.13 -1.43 -1.88
CA GLY A 27 -9.03 -1.31 -3.03
C GLY A 27 -10.28 -2.18 -2.89
N VAL A 28 -10.15 -3.43 -2.45
CA VAL A 28 -11.29 -4.33 -2.21
C VAL A 28 -12.16 -3.81 -1.06
N CYS A 29 -11.56 -3.34 0.04
CA CYS A 29 -12.30 -2.73 1.14
C CYS A 29 -13.09 -1.50 0.68
N SER A 30 -12.47 -0.61 -0.10
CA SER A 30 -13.13 0.58 -0.64
C SER A 30 -14.27 0.24 -1.60
N LEU A 31 -14.11 -0.80 -2.44
CA LEU A 31 -15.19 -1.31 -3.29
C LEU A 31 -16.39 -1.75 -2.46
N PHE A 32 -16.16 -2.52 -1.39
CA PHE A 32 -17.23 -3.00 -0.53
C PHE A 32 -17.97 -1.84 0.14
N ILE A 33 -17.23 -0.89 0.72
CA ILE A 33 -17.79 0.31 1.36
C ILE A 33 -18.59 1.13 0.35
N ALA A 34 -18.05 1.38 -0.85
CA ALA A 34 -18.75 2.11 -1.89
C ALA A 34 -20.02 1.37 -2.36
N SER A 35 -19.98 0.03 -2.44
CA SER A 35 -21.13 -0.76 -2.87
C SER A 35 -22.28 -0.68 -1.86
N VAL A 36 -21.96 -0.73 -0.57
CA VAL A 36 -22.96 -0.70 0.52
C VAL A 36 -23.47 0.72 0.78
N LEU A 37 -22.59 1.72 0.76
CA LEU A 37 -22.92 3.09 1.14
C LEU A 37 -23.30 3.97 -0.07
N GLY A 38 -22.68 3.76 -1.23
CA GLY A 38 -22.87 4.61 -2.41
C GLY A 38 -24.30 4.59 -2.94
N GLY A 39 -24.92 3.41 -3.02
CA GLY A 39 -26.32 3.29 -3.46
C GLY A 39 -27.30 4.01 -2.52
N LYS A 40 -27.05 3.97 -1.22
CA LYS A 40 -27.88 4.64 -0.20
C LYS A 40 -27.62 6.15 -0.10
N ALA A 41 -26.36 6.57 -0.14
CA ALA A 41 -25.98 7.96 0.08
C ALA A 41 -26.22 8.84 -1.16
N LEU A 42 -26.05 8.28 -2.37
CA LEU A 42 -26.08 9.03 -3.62
C LEU A 42 -27.34 8.74 -4.47
N GLY A 43 -28.25 7.90 -3.98
CA GLY A 43 -29.49 7.56 -4.69
C GLY A 43 -29.25 6.92 -6.07
N LEU A 44 -28.09 6.26 -6.25
CA LEU A 44 -27.68 5.71 -7.54
C LEU A 44 -28.47 4.43 -7.86
N SER A 45 -28.76 4.23 -9.14
CA SER A 45 -29.29 2.94 -9.60
C SER A 45 -28.26 1.83 -9.40
N ASN A 46 -28.72 0.59 -9.22
CA ASN A 46 -27.85 -0.56 -8.90
C ASN A 46 -26.67 -0.72 -9.88
N ARG A 47 -26.88 -0.45 -11.17
CA ARG A 47 -25.82 -0.54 -12.19
C ARG A 47 -24.78 0.57 -12.01
N VAL A 48 -25.21 1.81 -11.81
CA VAL A 48 -24.31 2.95 -11.65
C VAL A 48 -23.52 2.84 -10.34
N ASN A 49 -24.17 2.37 -9.27
CA ASN A 49 -23.50 2.09 -8.00
C ASN A 49 -22.40 1.03 -8.16
N ALA A 50 -22.68 -0.06 -8.89
CA ALA A 50 -21.67 -1.10 -9.14
C ALA A 50 -20.46 -0.57 -9.91
N TYR A 51 -20.67 0.18 -11.01
CA TYR A 51 -19.56 0.77 -11.77
C TYR A 51 -18.77 1.79 -10.94
N SER A 52 -19.46 2.66 -10.20
CA SER A 52 -18.82 3.64 -9.32
C SER A 52 -17.99 2.95 -8.24
N SER A 53 -18.51 1.87 -7.65
CA SER A 53 -17.82 1.15 -6.58
C SER A 53 -16.57 0.42 -7.07
N VAL A 54 -16.62 -0.17 -8.26
CA VAL A 54 -15.44 -0.76 -8.92
C VAL A 54 -14.41 0.31 -9.22
N ALA A 55 -14.83 1.45 -9.75
CA ALA A 55 -13.93 2.58 -10.01
C ALA A 55 -13.28 3.10 -8.72
N THR A 56 -14.05 3.27 -7.65
CA THR A 56 -13.53 3.66 -6.34
C THR A 56 -12.50 2.66 -5.83
N GLY A 57 -12.81 1.36 -5.84
CA GLY A 57 -11.87 0.34 -5.40
C GLY A 57 -10.57 0.31 -6.20
N ALA A 58 -10.66 0.38 -7.53
CA ALA A 58 -9.49 0.40 -8.41
C ALA A 58 -8.61 1.63 -8.18
N VAL A 59 -9.23 2.83 -8.13
CA VAL A 59 -8.50 4.09 -7.93
C VAL A 59 -7.87 4.13 -6.54
N THR A 60 -8.62 3.80 -5.48
CA THR A 60 -8.07 3.79 -4.12
C THR A 60 -6.95 2.77 -3.99
N GLY A 61 -7.10 1.57 -4.57
CA GLY A 61 -6.06 0.55 -4.54
C GLY A 61 -4.78 0.97 -5.26
N TYR A 62 -4.89 1.61 -6.43
CA TYR A 62 -3.75 2.15 -7.17
C TYR A 62 -3.05 3.28 -6.39
N MET A 63 -3.81 4.21 -5.84
CA MET A 63 -3.25 5.31 -5.04
C MET A 63 -2.52 4.78 -3.81
N TRP A 64 -3.10 3.80 -3.13
CA TRP A 64 -2.50 3.23 -1.93
C TRP A 64 -1.22 2.43 -2.25
N HIS A 65 -1.23 1.65 -3.34
CA HIS A 65 -0.02 1.00 -3.85
C HIS A 65 1.11 2.01 -4.09
N GLY A 66 0.82 3.12 -4.77
CA GLY A 66 1.80 4.18 -5.02
C GLY A 66 2.33 4.81 -3.73
N PHE A 67 1.43 5.13 -2.80
CA PHE A 67 1.80 5.73 -1.50
C PHE A 67 2.67 4.79 -0.67
N THR A 68 2.30 3.51 -0.54
CA THR A 68 3.06 2.53 0.23
C THR A 68 4.43 2.29 -0.41
N ARG A 69 4.50 2.22 -1.75
CA ARG A 69 5.76 2.05 -2.47
C ARG A 69 6.72 3.21 -2.19
N GLN A 70 6.24 4.45 -2.26
CA GLN A 70 7.05 5.63 -1.93
C GLN A 70 7.50 5.62 -0.47
N ALA A 71 6.62 5.24 0.47
CA ALA A 71 6.96 5.15 1.89
C ALA A 71 8.05 4.10 2.15
N TYR A 72 7.94 2.92 1.55
CA TYR A 72 8.94 1.86 1.67
C TYR A 72 10.27 2.23 1.02
N GLN A 73 10.25 2.87 -0.15
CA GLN A 73 11.47 3.37 -0.80
C GLN A 73 12.16 4.44 0.06
N LYS A 74 11.40 5.41 0.59
CA LYS A 74 11.93 6.43 1.48
C LYS A 74 12.57 5.82 2.73
N LYS A 75 11.92 4.81 3.33
CA LYS A 75 12.45 4.08 4.49
C LYS A 75 13.72 3.31 4.12
N ARG A 76 13.76 2.64 2.95
CA ARG A 76 14.96 1.97 2.42
C ARG A 76 16.13 2.93 2.29
N HIS A 77 15.92 4.11 1.71
CA HIS A 77 16.96 5.13 1.58
C HIS A 77 17.48 5.64 2.93
N GLN A 78 16.59 5.85 3.91
CA GLN A 78 16.98 6.22 5.27
C GLN A 78 17.85 5.14 5.93
N LEU A 79 17.44 3.88 5.83
CA LEU A 79 18.18 2.76 6.39
C LEU A 79 19.57 2.58 5.74
N LEU A 80 19.67 2.79 4.43
CA LEU A 80 20.96 2.77 3.72
C LEU A 80 21.87 3.94 4.14
N ALA A 81 21.31 5.14 4.31
CA ALA A 81 22.06 6.30 4.78
C ALA A 81 22.57 6.11 6.23
N GLU A 82 21.74 5.55 7.11
CA GLU A 82 22.13 5.22 8.48
C GLU A 82 23.18 4.09 8.55
N ALA A 83 23.04 3.06 7.72
CA ALA A 83 24.01 1.97 7.64
C ALA A 83 25.38 2.47 7.14
N SER A 84 25.39 3.33 6.12
CA SER A 84 26.59 4.00 5.60
C SER A 84 27.24 4.90 6.67
N ALA A 85 26.45 5.72 7.37
CA ALA A 85 26.95 6.58 8.45
C ALA A 85 27.52 5.79 9.64
N LYS A 86 27.05 4.55 9.87
CA LYS A 86 27.53 3.66 10.93
C LYS A 86 28.64 2.71 10.48
N GLY A 87 29.07 2.74 9.20
CA GLY A 87 30.07 1.83 8.64
C GLY A 87 29.61 0.36 8.58
N ILE A 88 28.30 0.10 8.59
CA ILE A 88 27.73 -1.24 8.55
C ILE A 88 27.43 -1.59 7.09
N ILE A 89 28.01 -2.70 6.60
CA ILE A 89 27.68 -3.24 5.28
C ILE A 89 26.26 -3.84 5.34
N PRO A 90 25.31 -3.37 4.53
CA PRO A 90 23.96 -3.92 4.51
C PRO A 90 23.95 -5.34 3.92
N ASP A 91 23.34 -6.30 4.64
CA ASP A 91 22.95 -7.60 4.09
C ASP A 91 21.68 -7.42 3.26
N PHE A 92 21.74 -7.79 1.98
CA PHE A 92 20.62 -7.79 1.03
C PHE A 92 19.99 -9.18 0.93
#